data_AF-A0A7I8BNA2-F1
#
_entry.id   AF-A0A7I8BNA2-F1
#
_cell.length_a   1.000
_cell.length_b   1.000
_cell.length_c   1.000
_cell.angle_alpha   90.00
_cell.angle_beta   90.00
_cell.angle_gamma   90.00
#
_symmetry.space_group_name_H-M   'P 1'
#
loop_
_entity.id
_entity.type
_entity.pdbx_description
1 polymer ?
#
loop_
_entity_poly.entity_id
_entity_poly.type
_entity_poly.pdbx_seq_one_letter_code
_entity_poly.pdbx_strand_id
1 'polypeptide(L)'
;MGKAKKPTLRLLPADWRDALWERACTPDWQQSRPQLLPALAVLWLTGCRSAELSAGAVIYVRGDLLAIRIKGAKCIDAGGRERGQPMRTLGFAVGAGANPALKFLHALASRDIVDGKGPLAIAHDKDYLYNCIVQLGKSTYPKLRTRVSPNCFRHQVASDMKADPEVSLEHAAKVMGHLSDYSIGRYGHAVHGRKSHGRRGTAPSVDTARPIKHSPKVDRLARFKIESAKRRGQKPA
;
A
#
# COMPACT_ATOMS: atom_id res chain seq x y z
N MET A 1 -4.46 -21.16 -13.45
CA MET A 1 -5.21 -19.91 -13.69
C MET A 1 -5.69 -19.35 -12.34
N GLY A 2 -5.00 -18.35 -11.77
CA GLY A 2 -5.28 -17.90 -10.40
C GLY A 2 -6.55 -17.06 -10.33
N LYS A 3 -7.52 -17.46 -9.49
CA LYS A 3 -8.71 -16.65 -9.14
C LYS A 3 -8.27 -15.20 -8.91
N ALA A 4 -8.99 -14.25 -9.49
CA ALA A 4 -8.69 -12.82 -9.31
C ALA A 4 -8.55 -12.53 -7.81
N LYS A 5 -7.40 -12.00 -7.38
CA LYS A 5 -7.11 -11.63 -5.97
C LYS A 5 -7.83 -10.35 -5.53
N LYS A 6 -8.60 -9.76 -6.45
CA LYS A 6 -9.29 -8.48 -6.34
C LYS A 6 -10.50 -8.46 -5.38
N PRO A 7 -11.34 -9.51 -5.29
CA PRO A 7 -12.46 -9.57 -4.36
C PRO A 7 -12.04 -10.08 -2.96
N THR A 8 -10.78 -10.47 -2.76
CA THR A 8 -10.29 -10.98 -1.46
C THR A 8 -10.57 -10.00 -0.32
N LEU A 9 -10.47 -8.69 -0.56
CA LEU A 9 -10.76 -7.67 0.46
C LEU A 9 -12.20 -7.67 0.95
N ARG A 10 -13.17 -8.07 0.12
CA ARG A 10 -14.59 -8.17 0.51
C ARG A 10 -14.78 -9.18 1.64
N LEU A 11 -13.91 -10.18 1.72
CA LEU A 11 -14.00 -11.29 2.67
C LEU A 11 -13.17 -11.03 3.95
N LEU A 12 -12.49 -9.89 4.06
CA LEU A 12 -11.70 -9.54 5.23
C LEU A 12 -12.49 -8.61 6.17
N PRO A 13 -12.39 -8.78 7.50
CA PRO A 13 -12.96 -7.85 8.49
C PRO A 13 -12.54 -6.40 8.23
N ALA A 14 -13.38 -5.42 8.62
CA ALA A 14 -13.20 -3.99 8.33
C ALA A 14 -11.94 -3.36 8.96
N ASP A 15 -11.40 -4.00 9.99
CA ASP A 15 -10.24 -3.63 10.80
C ASP A 15 -9.03 -4.56 10.58
N TRP A 16 -9.04 -5.39 9.53
CA TRP A 16 -8.03 -6.46 9.38
C TRP A 16 -6.57 -6.00 9.46
N ARG A 17 -6.25 -4.78 9.00
CA ARG A 17 -4.89 -4.23 9.08
C ARG A 17 -4.50 -3.90 10.51
N ASP A 18 -5.40 -3.25 11.23
CA ASP A 18 -5.24 -2.85 12.63
C ASP A 18 -5.08 -4.09 13.53
N ALA A 19 -5.97 -5.07 13.39
CA ALA A 19 -5.85 -6.32 14.14
C ALA A 19 -4.57 -7.13 13.82
N LEU A 20 -4.13 -7.15 12.55
CA LEU A 20 -2.85 -7.78 12.19
C LEU A 20 -1.67 -7.04 12.82
N TRP A 21 -1.73 -5.71 12.85
CA TRP A 21 -0.71 -4.88 13.46
C TRP A 21 -0.62 -5.10 14.97
N GLU A 22 -1.76 -5.08 15.66
CA GLU A 22 -1.84 -5.37 17.09
C GLU A 22 -1.28 -6.75 17.41
N ARG A 23 -1.64 -7.78 16.63
CA ARG A 23 -1.07 -9.13 16.78
C ARG A 23 0.45 -9.14 16.52
N ALA A 24 0.94 -8.42 15.52
CA ALA A 24 2.38 -8.36 15.24
C ALA A 24 3.18 -7.62 16.32
N CYS A 25 2.52 -6.79 17.13
CA CYS A 25 3.12 -6.08 18.25
C CYS A 25 3.25 -6.93 19.53
N THR A 26 2.67 -8.14 19.59
CA THR A 26 2.77 -8.96 20.80
C THR A 26 4.20 -9.50 20.99
N PRO A 27 4.68 -9.68 22.23
CA PRO A 27 6.08 -10.07 22.49
C PRO A 27 6.50 -11.37 21.79
N ASP A 28 5.61 -12.36 21.73
CA ASP A 28 5.85 -13.65 21.06
C ASP A 28 6.11 -13.48 19.56
N TRP A 29 5.38 -12.58 18.90
CA TRP A 29 5.58 -12.28 17.48
C TRP A 29 6.84 -11.47 17.23
N GLN A 30 7.11 -10.47 18.06
CA GLN A 30 8.31 -9.64 17.94
C GLN A 30 9.59 -10.47 18.18
N GLN A 31 9.60 -11.34 19.19
CA GLN A 31 10.75 -12.17 19.51
C GLN A 31 11.02 -13.23 18.44
N SER A 32 9.96 -13.87 17.93
CA SER A 32 10.11 -14.94 16.92
C SER A 32 10.38 -14.41 15.52
N ARG A 33 10.00 -13.16 15.20
CA ARG A 33 10.09 -12.56 13.86
C ARG A 33 10.45 -11.06 13.96
N PRO A 34 11.66 -10.72 14.42
CA PRO A 34 12.04 -9.33 14.74
C PRO A 34 11.97 -8.36 13.54
N GLN A 35 12.16 -8.87 12.32
CA GLN A 35 12.12 -8.06 11.09
C GLN A 35 10.69 -7.86 10.53
N LEU A 36 9.68 -8.56 11.06
CA LEU A 36 8.33 -8.55 10.49
C LEU A 36 7.63 -7.21 10.70
N LEU A 37 7.72 -6.62 11.89
CA LEU A 37 6.95 -5.42 12.23
C LEU A 37 7.36 -4.19 11.37
N PRO A 38 8.66 -3.89 11.16
CA PRO A 38 9.06 -2.85 10.21
C PRO A 38 8.61 -3.14 8.77
N ALA A 39 8.72 -4.39 8.31
CA ALA A 39 8.29 -4.78 6.98
C ALA A 39 6.77 -4.65 6.78
N LEU A 40 5.99 -5.04 7.80
CA LEU A 40 4.54 -4.90 7.85
C LEU A 40 4.12 -3.43 7.78
N ALA A 41 4.85 -2.54 8.47
CA ALA A 41 4.59 -1.12 8.43
C ALA A 41 4.73 -0.54 7.01
N VAL A 42 5.81 -0.92 6.31
CA VAL A 42 6.04 -0.49 4.92
C VAL A 42 4.95 -1.03 3.99
N LEU A 43 4.54 -2.30 4.15
CA LEU A 43 3.42 -2.87 3.37
C LEU A 43 2.11 -2.11 3.60
N TRP A 44 1.80 -1.77 4.85
CA TRP A 44 0.58 -1.03 5.20
C TRP A 44 0.56 0.34 4.54
N LEU A 45 1.63 1.12 4.69
CA LEU A 45 1.65 2.51 4.23
C LEU A 45 1.77 2.66 2.71
N THR A 46 2.40 1.69 2.03
CA THR A 46 2.81 1.86 0.63
C THR A 46 2.19 0.87 -0.33
N GLY A 47 1.71 -0.27 0.16
CA GLY A 47 1.23 -1.36 -0.69
C GLY A 47 2.30 -1.93 -1.64
N CYS A 48 3.59 -1.78 -1.30
CA CYS A 48 4.69 -2.28 -2.11
C CYS A 48 4.59 -3.80 -2.31
N ARG A 49 5.21 -4.31 -3.38
CA ARG A 49 5.30 -5.75 -3.61
C ARG A 49 6.34 -6.34 -2.65
N SER A 50 6.20 -7.62 -2.28
CA SER A 50 7.25 -8.33 -1.53
C SER A 50 8.61 -8.28 -2.23
N ALA A 51 8.63 -8.32 -3.57
CA ALA A 51 9.86 -8.17 -4.35
C ALA A 51 10.48 -6.77 -4.28
N GLU A 52 9.67 -5.72 -4.07
CA GLU A 52 10.18 -4.36 -3.84
C GLU A 52 10.80 -4.26 -2.45
N LEU A 53 10.14 -4.83 -1.43
CA LEU A 53 10.66 -4.82 -0.06
C LEU A 53 11.89 -5.70 0.11
N SER A 54 11.99 -6.81 -0.62
CA SER A 54 13.19 -7.64 -0.66
C SER A 54 14.39 -6.93 -1.27
N ALA A 55 14.17 -5.94 -2.16
CA ALA A 55 15.22 -5.07 -2.67
C ALA A 55 15.56 -3.90 -1.72
N GLY A 56 14.82 -3.76 -0.62
CA GLY A 56 14.99 -2.70 0.37
C GLY A 56 14.11 -1.47 0.12
N ALA A 57 13.48 -1.01 1.19
CA ALA A 57 12.91 0.33 1.30
C ALA A 57 13.81 1.17 2.21
N VAL A 58 14.00 2.45 1.88
CA VAL A 58 14.80 3.37 2.68
C VAL A 58 13.90 4.43 3.28
N ILE A 59 13.92 4.54 4.60
CA ILE A 59 13.12 5.50 5.36
C ILE A 59 14.00 6.70 5.69
N TYR A 60 13.50 7.89 5.38
CA TYR A 60 14.12 9.16 5.74
C TYR A 60 13.19 9.90 6.68
N VAL A 61 13.75 10.54 7.70
CA VAL A 61 12.99 11.35 8.66
C VAL A 61 13.64 12.73 8.79
N ARG A 62 12.79 13.76 8.91
CA ARG A 62 13.19 15.14 9.19
C ARG A 62 12.08 15.84 9.97
N GLY A 63 12.28 16.05 11.27
CA GLY A 63 11.21 16.53 12.16
C GLY A 63 9.98 15.61 12.06
N ASP A 64 8.79 16.18 11.85
CA ASP A 64 7.53 15.44 11.72
C ASP A 64 7.27 14.91 10.29
N LEU A 65 8.27 14.92 9.42
CA LEU A 65 8.17 14.40 8.07
C LEU A 65 8.87 13.05 7.96
N LEU A 66 8.22 12.13 7.25
CA LEU A 66 8.78 10.83 6.91
C LEU A 66 8.64 10.58 5.41
N ALA A 67 9.71 10.11 4.77
CA ALA A 67 9.71 9.71 3.37
C ALA A 67 10.15 8.24 3.23
N ILE A 68 9.44 7.48 2.40
CA ILE A 68 9.73 6.08 2.10
C ILE A 68 10.14 5.97 0.64
N ARG A 69 11.43 5.69 0.39
CA ARG A 69 11.98 5.46 -0.94
C ARG A 69 11.99 3.98 -1.27
N ILE A 70 11.44 3.61 -2.42
CA ILE A 70 11.25 2.22 -2.85
C ILE A 70 11.81 2.01 -4.25
N LYS A 71 12.75 1.06 -4.37
CA LYS A 71 13.20 0.56 -5.67
C LYS A 71 12.10 -0.31 -6.30
N GLY A 72 11.77 -0.01 -7.54
CA GLY A 72 10.73 -0.70 -8.27
C GLY A 72 11.05 -2.15 -8.60
N ALA A 73 10.01 -2.98 -8.65
CA ALA A 73 10.07 -4.31 -9.22
C ALA A 73 9.22 -4.37 -10.50
N LYS A 74 9.61 -5.23 -11.45
CA LYS A 74 8.92 -5.40 -12.76
C LYS A 74 8.88 -4.10 -13.57
N CYS A 75 10.04 -3.45 -13.69
CA CYS A 75 10.20 -2.18 -14.43
C CYS A 75 10.32 -2.38 -15.94
N ILE A 76 10.61 -3.60 -16.37
CA ILE A 76 10.71 -4.05 -17.77
C ILE A 76 9.96 -5.39 -17.87
N ASP A 77 9.21 -5.62 -18.96
CA ASP A 77 8.62 -6.94 -19.23
C ASP A 77 9.52 -7.85 -20.07
N ALA A 78 9.11 -9.10 -20.29
CA ALA A 78 9.89 -10.07 -21.06
C ALA A 78 10.19 -9.63 -22.51
N GLY A 79 9.44 -8.66 -23.05
CA GLY A 79 9.68 -8.10 -24.38
C GLY A 79 10.47 -6.79 -24.35
N GLY A 80 11.17 -6.47 -23.26
CA GLY A 80 12.00 -5.28 -23.15
C GLY A 80 11.23 -3.97 -22.97
N ARG A 81 9.90 -4.00 -22.86
CA ARG A 81 9.09 -2.78 -22.77
C ARG A 81 9.08 -2.23 -21.36
N GLU A 82 9.13 -0.91 -21.25
CA GLU A 82 8.97 -0.23 -19.98
C GLU A 82 7.63 -0.56 -19.32
N ARG A 83 7.74 -1.05 -18.09
CA ARG A 83 6.67 -1.27 -17.13
C ARG A 83 6.94 -0.40 -15.92
N GLY A 84 6.68 -0.88 -14.70
CA GLY A 84 6.56 -0.08 -13.48
C GLY A 84 7.66 0.95 -13.22
N GLN A 85 7.45 1.75 -12.18
CA GLN A 85 8.38 2.82 -11.81
C GLN A 85 9.71 2.27 -11.29
N PRO A 86 10.88 2.64 -11.84
CA PRO A 86 12.18 2.20 -11.33
C PRO A 86 12.46 2.62 -9.90
N MET A 87 11.96 3.79 -9.50
CA MET A 87 12.08 4.34 -8.16
C MET A 87 10.86 5.20 -7.86
N ARG A 88 10.43 5.22 -6.60
CA ARG A 88 9.45 6.18 -6.08
C ARG A 88 9.76 6.56 -4.65
N THR A 89 9.40 7.77 -4.25
CA THR A 89 9.50 8.26 -2.88
C THR A 89 8.14 8.75 -2.43
N LEU A 90 7.61 8.18 -1.35
CA LEU A 90 6.32 8.53 -0.77
C LEU A 90 6.56 9.39 0.47
N GLY A 91 5.99 10.58 0.53
CA GLY A 91 6.09 11.47 1.69
C GLY A 91 4.87 11.38 2.59
N PHE A 92 5.08 11.57 3.89
CA PHE A 92 4.07 11.53 4.94
C PHE A 92 4.35 12.61 5.99
N ALA A 93 3.29 13.19 6.56
CA ALA A 93 3.36 14.00 7.76
C ALA A 93 2.92 13.16 8.97
N VAL A 94 3.67 13.24 10.06
CA VAL A 94 3.46 12.46 11.29
C VAL A 94 2.82 13.37 12.34
N GLY A 95 1.51 13.23 12.55
CA GLY A 95 0.76 13.98 13.56
C GLY A 95 0.08 13.09 14.59
N ALA A 96 -0.65 13.71 15.54
CA ALA A 96 -1.35 13.00 16.61
C ALA A 96 -2.33 11.92 16.10
N GLY A 97 -3.02 12.17 14.99
CA GLY A 97 -3.92 11.23 14.32
C GLY A 97 -3.26 10.28 13.31
N ALA A 98 -1.93 10.23 13.24
CA ALA A 98 -1.21 9.40 12.27
C ALA A 98 -1.47 7.90 12.48
N ASN A 99 -1.40 7.15 11.39
CA ASN A 99 -1.45 5.70 11.39
C ASN A 99 -0.37 5.12 12.34
N PRO A 100 -0.67 4.07 13.14
CA PRO A 100 0.30 3.51 14.09
C PRO A 100 1.58 2.97 13.41
N ALA A 101 1.47 2.40 12.21
CA ALA A 101 2.64 1.98 11.43
C ALA A 101 3.52 3.16 11.01
N LEU A 102 2.91 4.31 10.69
CA LEU A 102 3.66 5.53 10.35
C LEU A 102 4.42 6.07 11.57
N LYS A 103 3.75 6.14 12.73
CA LYS A 103 4.39 6.54 13.99
C LYS A 103 5.53 5.59 14.37
N PHE A 104 5.32 4.29 14.20
CA PHE A 104 6.34 3.29 14.45
C PHE A 104 7.58 3.47 13.57
N LEU A 105 7.42 3.62 12.25
CA LEU A 105 8.55 3.82 11.35
C LEU A 105 9.29 5.13 11.63
N HIS A 106 8.54 6.19 11.97
CA HIS A 106 9.13 7.47 12.35
C HIS A 106 9.98 7.35 13.61
N ALA A 107 9.43 6.77 14.68
CA ALA A 107 10.17 6.54 15.92
C ALA A 107 11.38 5.61 15.72
N LEU A 108 11.23 4.57 14.90
CA LEU A 108 12.32 3.63 14.61
C LEU A 108 13.46 4.31 13.84
N ALA A 109 13.15 5.03 12.76
CA ALA A 109 14.14 5.75 11.96
C ALA A 109 14.76 6.94 12.70
N SER A 110 14.09 7.46 13.72
CA SER A 110 14.60 8.59 14.51
C SER A 110 15.70 8.22 15.49
N ARG A 111 15.92 6.93 15.77
CA ARG A 111 16.94 6.46 16.74
C ARG A 111 18.37 6.71 16.26
N ASP A 112 18.59 6.61 14.95
CA ASP A 112 19.91 6.63 14.33
C ASP A 112 20.13 7.89 13.48
N ILE A 113 19.44 8.99 13.81
CA ILE A 113 19.62 10.26 13.10
C ILE A 113 20.97 10.88 13.52
N VAL A 114 21.85 11.06 12.54
CA VAL A 114 22.99 11.98 12.61
C VAL A 114 22.66 13.21 11.75
N ASP A 115 22.91 14.42 12.26
CA ASP A 115 22.67 15.71 11.57
C ASP A 115 21.28 15.91 10.95
N GLY A 116 20.24 15.42 11.63
CA GLY A 116 18.85 15.58 11.19
C GLY A 116 18.47 14.75 9.96
N LYS A 117 19.32 13.83 9.50
CA LYS A 117 19.09 12.94 8.35
C LYS A 117 19.76 11.57 8.54
N GLY A 118 18.98 10.54 8.89
CA GLY A 118 19.46 9.15 8.92
C GLY A 118 18.60 8.24 8.02
N PRO A 119 19.16 7.54 7.01
CA PRO A 119 18.41 6.56 6.25
C PRO A 119 18.33 5.22 7.02
N LEU A 120 17.13 4.80 7.41
CA LEU A 120 16.90 3.44 7.90
C LEU A 120 16.54 2.52 6.72
N ALA A 121 17.34 1.48 6.49
CA ALA A 121 17.05 0.47 5.48
C ALA A 121 16.16 -0.64 6.07
N ILE A 122 15.04 -0.93 5.42
CA ILE A 122 14.14 -2.03 5.75
C ILE A 122 14.07 -2.96 4.56
N ALA A 123 14.58 -4.18 4.73
CA ALA A 123 14.47 -5.25 3.75
C ALA A 123 13.91 -6.51 4.42
N HIS A 124 13.25 -7.35 3.61
CA HIS A 124 12.77 -8.64 4.08
C HIS A 124 12.69 -9.60 2.90
N ASP A 125 13.17 -10.84 3.06
CA ASP A 125 13.07 -11.86 2.02
C ASP A 125 11.61 -12.01 1.56
N LYS A 126 11.41 -12.10 0.24
CA LYS A 126 10.07 -12.04 -0.38
C LYS A 126 9.18 -13.22 0.02
N ASP A 127 9.75 -14.42 0.12
CA ASP A 127 9.01 -15.67 0.32
C ASP A 127 8.79 -15.89 1.81
N TYR A 128 9.81 -15.59 2.62
CA TYR A 128 9.70 -15.54 4.07
C TYR A 128 8.67 -14.49 4.52
N LEU A 129 8.69 -13.27 3.97
CA LEU A 129 7.68 -12.24 4.26
C LEU A 129 6.27 -12.74 3.94
N TYR A 130 6.10 -13.36 2.78
CA TYR A 130 4.81 -13.92 2.40
C TYR A 130 4.32 -14.94 3.44
N ASN A 131 5.18 -15.87 3.84
CA ASN A 131 4.86 -16.89 4.82
C ASN A 131 4.56 -16.30 6.21
N CYS A 132 5.36 -15.33 6.67
CA CYS A 132 5.14 -14.62 7.93
C CYS A 132 3.78 -13.92 7.96
N ILE A 133 3.40 -13.19 6.90
CA ILE A 133 2.09 -12.51 6.82
C ILE A 133 0.93 -13.52 6.78
N VAL A 134 1.11 -14.66 6.10
CA VAL A 134 0.09 -15.71 6.07
C VAL A 134 -0.09 -16.35 7.45
N GLN A 135 1.00 -16.63 8.16
CA GLN A 135 0.94 -17.15 9.53
C GLN A 135 0.34 -16.13 10.50
N LEU A 136 0.72 -14.86 10.38
CA LEU A 136 0.15 -13.77 11.17
C LEU A 136 -1.35 -13.65 10.95
N GLY A 137 -1.80 -13.72 9.69
CA GLY A 137 -3.22 -13.74 9.35
C GLY A 137 -3.98 -14.92 9.97
N LYS A 138 -3.40 -16.13 9.95
CA LYS A 138 -3.99 -17.31 10.60
C LYS A 138 -4.05 -17.18 12.12
N SER A 139 -3.02 -16.63 12.74
CA SER A 139 -2.96 -16.39 14.20
C SER A 139 -3.95 -15.30 14.64
N THR A 140 -4.12 -14.27 13.81
CA THR A 140 -5.10 -13.19 14.07
C THR A 140 -6.53 -13.67 13.83
N TYR A 141 -6.74 -14.47 12.78
CA TYR A 141 -8.07 -14.95 12.37
C TYR A 141 -8.11 -16.47 12.14
N PRO A 142 -8.10 -17.29 13.20
CA PRO A 142 -8.03 -18.76 13.05
C PRO A 142 -9.19 -19.37 12.25
N LYS A 143 -10.37 -18.74 12.29
CA LYS A 143 -11.58 -19.21 11.62
C LYS A 143 -11.76 -18.65 10.19
N LEU A 144 -10.90 -17.72 9.76
CA LEU A 144 -11.03 -17.08 8.46
C LEU A 144 -10.51 -17.99 7.34
N ARG A 145 -11.43 -18.44 6.46
CA ARG A 145 -11.08 -19.27 5.30
C ARG A 145 -10.22 -18.54 4.27
N THR A 146 -10.32 -17.20 4.22
CA THR A 146 -9.59 -16.36 3.28
C THR A 146 -8.20 -16.05 3.81
N ARG A 147 -7.18 -16.36 3.00
CA ARG A 147 -5.79 -16.08 3.36
C ARG A 147 -5.47 -14.58 3.26
N VAL A 148 -4.96 -14.00 4.35
CA VAL A 148 -4.31 -12.69 4.32
C VAL A 148 -2.88 -12.84 3.79
N SER A 149 -2.48 -11.96 2.87
CA SER A 149 -1.15 -11.99 2.23
C SER A 149 -0.65 -10.56 1.98
N PRO A 150 0.64 -10.35 1.63
CA PRO A 150 1.15 -9.02 1.25
C PRO A 150 0.34 -8.34 0.14
N ASN A 151 -0.25 -9.11 -0.78
CA ASN A 151 -1.11 -8.55 -1.83
C ASN A 151 -2.41 -7.95 -1.28
N CYS A 152 -2.90 -8.39 -0.12
CA CYS A 152 -4.07 -7.77 0.53
C CYS A 152 -3.76 -6.32 0.90
N PHE A 153 -2.59 -6.03 1.46
CA PHE A 153 -2.15 -4.65 1.73
C PHE A 153 -2.09 -3.82 0.47
N ARG A 154 -1.48 -4.35 -0.58
CA ARG A 154 -1.41 -3.69 -1.90
C ARG A 154 -2.79 -3.38 -2.48
N HIS A 155 -3.72 -4.34 -2.41
CA HIS A 155 -5.09 -4.12 -2.87
C HIS A 155 -5.83 -3.10 -1.99
N GLN A 156 -5.57 -3.10 -0.68
CA GLN A 156 -6.22 -2.19 0.26
C GLN A 156 -5.76 -0.75 0.03
N VAL A 157 -4.44 -0.50 -0.09
CA VAL A 157 -3.89 0.82 -0.41
C VAL A 157 -4.48 1.36 -1.72
N ALA A 158 -4.57 0.53 -2.77
CA ALA A 158 -5.23 0.92 -4.01
C ALA A 158 -6.74 1.16 -3.87
N SER A 159 -7.41 0.45 -2.96
CA SER A 159 -8.85 0.63 -2.72
C SER A 159 -9.11 1.91 -1.94
N ASP A 160 -8.30 2.19 -0.91
CA ASP A 160 -8.34 3.40 -0.09
C ASP A 160 -8.19 4.65 -0.97
N MET A 161 -7.15 4.70 -1.82
CA MET A 161 -6.94 5.82 -2.74
C MET A 161 -8.05 5.97 -3.79
N LYS A 162 -8.71 4.89 -4.21
CA LYS A 162 -9.83 4.97 -5.16
C LYS A 162 -11.15 5.40 -4.52
N ALA A 163 -11.26 5.25 -3.21
CA ALA A 163 -12.43 5.66 -2.46
C ALA A 163 -12.36 7.14 -2.06
N ASP A 164 -11.15 7.71 -2.07
CA ASP A 164 -10.90 9.12 -1.82
C ASP A 164 -11.15 9.93 -3.11
N PRO A 165 -12.17 10.83 -3.13
CA PRO A 165 -12.47 11.63 -4.32
C PRO A 165 -11.38 12.64 -4.67
N GLU A 166 -10.53 13.03 -3.71
CA GLU A 166 -9.45 14.00 -3.90
C GLU A 166 -8.19 13.36 -4.52
N VAL A 167 -8.14 12.03 -4.58
CA VAL A 167 -6.98 11.29 -5.07
C VAL A 167 -7.19 10.87 -6.52
N SER A 168 -6.36 11.42 -7.41
CA SER A 168 -6.38 11.04 -8.83
C SER A 168 -5.87 9.62 -9.05
N LEU A 169 -6.30 8.98 -10.15
CA LEU A 169 -5.79 7.67 -10.55
C LEU A 169 -4.30 7.71 -10.92
N GLU A 170 -3.81 8.86 -11.37
CA GLU A 170 -2.39 9.12 -11.58
C GLU A 170 -1.61 9.04 -10.27
N HIS A 171 -2.07 9.75 -9.22
CA HIS A 171 -1.46 9.70 -7.89
C HIS A 171 -1.45 8.29 -7.33
N ALA A 172 -2.59 7.58 -7.44
CA ALA A 172 -2.69 6.19 -7.03
C ALA A 172 -1.72 5.27 -7.80
N ALA A 173 -1.50 5.52 -9.09
CA ALA A 173 -0.51 4.80 -9.90
C ALA A 173 0.93 5.10 -9.46
N LYS A 174 1.26 6.36 -9.13
CA LYS A 174 2.56 6.75 -8.57
C LYS A 174 2.86 6.01 -7.28
N VAL A 175 1.95 6.06 -6.29
CA VAL A 175 2.07 5.35 -5.00
C VAL A 175 2.29 3.84 -5.22
N MET A 176 1.57 3.25 -6.17
CA MET A 176 1.65 1.82 -6.46
C MET A 176 2.85 1.43 -7.34
N GLY A 177 3.66 2.37 -7.79
CA GLY A 177 4.81 2.13 -8.67
C GLY A 177 4.41 1.65 -10.06
N HIS A 178 3.27 2.13 -10.59
CA HIS A 178 2.81 1.83 -11.95
C HIS A 178 3.30 2.90 -12.93
N LEU A 179 3.56 2.50 -14.17
CA LEU A 179 3.90 3.43 -15.26
C LEU A 179 2.67 4.09 -15.88
N SER A 180 1.48 3.53 -15.70
CA SER A 180 0.25 4.05 -16.29
C SER A 180 -0.90 3.98 -15.29
N ASP A 181 -1.71 5.03 -15.29
CA ASP A 181 -2.94 5.15 -14.50
C ASP A 181 -3.93 4.01 -14.78
N TYR A 182 -4.02 3.51 -16.02
CA TYR A 182 -4.88 2.36 -16.36
C TYR A 182 -4.55 1.10 -15.55
N SER A 183 -3.28 0.90 -15.21
CA SER A 183 -2.82 -0.30 -14.50
C SER A 183 -3.38 -0.39 -13.08
N ILE A 184 -3.75 0.75 -12.48
CA ILE A 184 -4.38 0.79 -11.16
C ILE A 184 -5.69 0.02 -11.15
N GLY A 185 -6.39 -0.05 -12.30
CA GLY A 185 -7.65 -0.76 -12.47
C GLY A 185 -7.58 -2.24 -12.08
N ARG A 186 -6.40 -2.85 -12.10
CA ARG A 186 -6.18 -4.26 -11.71
C ARG A 186 -6.17 -4.49 -10.21
N TYR A 187 -6.03 -3.44 -9.40
CA TYR A 187 -5.83 -3.55 -7.95
C TYR A 187 -6.98 -2.95 -7.17
N GLY A 188 -7.71 -3.79 -6.41
CA GLY A 188 -8.72 -3.31 -5.47
C GLY A 188 -9.93 -2.64 -6.15
N HIS A 189 -10.91 -2.28 -5.34
CA HIS A 189 -12.13 -1.58 -5.76
C HIS A 189 -12.43 -0.47 -4.76
N ALA A 190 -12.90 0.69 -5.24
CA ALA A 190 -13.24 1.83 -4.39
C ALA A 190 -14.20 1.45 -3.25
N VAL A 191 -15.15 0.54 -3.50
CA VAL A 191 -16.13 0.06 -2.50
C VAL A 191 -15.48 -0.67 -1.31
N HIS A 192 -14.24 -1.14 -1.48
CA HIS A 192 -13.46 -1.79 -0.43
C HIS A 192 -12.43 -0.85 0.19
N GLY A 193 -12.39 0.41 -0.25
CA GLY A 193 -11.58 1.43 0.38
C GLY A 193 -12.09 1.71 1.78
N ARG A 194 -11.16 1.89 2.69
CA ARG A 194 -11.44 2.09 4.10
C ARG A 194 -10.89 3.44 4.48
N LYS A 195 -11.78 4.31 4.95
CA LYS A 195 -11.36 5.44 5.77
C LYS A 195 -10.76 4.82 7.03
N SER A 196 -9.44 4.65 7.10
CA SER A 196 -8.79 4.28 8.36
C SER A 196 -9.30 5.31 9.36
N HIS A 197 -10.09 4.91 10.36
CA HIS A 197 -10.86 5.72 11.31
C HIS A 197 -10.41 7.19 11.50
N GLY A 198 -10.69 8.10 10.55
CA GLY A 198 -10.18 9.48 10.54
C GLY A 198 -8.65 9.67 10.36
N ARG A 199 -7.87 8.60 10.19
CA ARG A 199 -6.41 8.59 10.04
C ARG A 199 -6.02 8.62 8.56
N ARG A 200 -5.19 9.59 8.17
CA ARG A 200 -4.58 9.63 6.82
C ARG A 200 -3.54 8.52 6.70
N GLY A 201 -3.95 7.39 6.13
CA GLY A 201 -3.06 6.26 5.82
C GLY A 201 -2.51 6.28 4.39
N THR A 202 -2.99 7.20 3.54
CA THR A 202 -2.52 7.38 2.16
C THR A 202 -1.37 8.39 2.13
N ALA A 203 -0.37 8.14 1.29
CA ALA A 203 0.75 9.06 1.09
C ALA A 203 0.27 10.36 0.42
N PRO A 204 0.36 11.53 1.08
CA PRO A 204 -0.09 12.79 0.50
C PRO A 204 0.77 13.24 -0.68
N SER A 205 2.08 12.94 -0.66
CA SER A 205 2.99 13.28 -1.75
C SER A 205 3.72 12.03 -2.27
N VAL A 206 4.01 12.02 -3.57
CA VAL A 206 4.77 10.95 -4.20
C VAL A 206 5.53 11.46 -5.41
N ASP A 207 6.83 11.18 -5.43
CA ASP A 207 7.71 11.42 -6.56
C ASP A 207 8.08 10.09 -7.23
N THR A 208 8.17 10.10 -8.57
CA THR A 208 8.46 8.90 -9.36
C THR A 208 9.53 9.17 -10.41
N ALA A 209 10.37 8.18 -10.69
CA ALA A 209 11.46 8.31 -11.66
C ALA A 209 11.00 8.52 -13.11
N ARG A 210 9.80 8.04 -13.47
CA ARG A 210 9.22 8.24 -14.81
C ARG A 210 7.90 8.98 -14.71
N PRO A 211 7.53 9.80 -15.70
CA PRO A 211 6.18 10.35 -15.79
C PRO A 211 5.15 9.23 -15.94
N ILE A 212 3.93 9.46 -15.45
CA ILE A 212 2.83 8.51 -15.61
C ILE A 212 2.26 8.65 -17.02
N LYS A 213 2.12 7.52 -17.71
CA LYS A 213 1.43 7.41 -19.00
C LYS A 213 -0.08 7.38 -18.76
N HIS A 214 -0.74 8.49 -19.04
CA HIS A 214 -2.19 8.56 -19.08
C HIS A 214 -2.75 7.66 -20.19
N SER A 215 -3.85 6.95 -19.93
CA SER A 215 -4.50 6.09 -20.91
C SER A 215 -5.88 6.62 -21.28
N PRO A 216 -6.22 6.75 -22.58
CA PRO A 216 -7.57 7.12 -23.03
C PRO A 216 -8.68 6.17 -22.55
N LYS A 217 -8.33 4.94 -22.15
CA LYS A 217 -9.27 3.99 -21.54
C LYS A 217 -9.77 4.46 -20.18
N VAL A 218 -8.96 5.24 -19.45
CA VAL A 218 -9.36 5.85 -18.18
C VAL A 218 -10.44 6.90 -18.41
N ASP A 219 -10.29 7.76 -19.41
CA ASP A 219 -11.31 8.75 -19.77
C ASP A 219 -12.62 8.09 -20.17
N ARG A 220 -12.55 7.04 -21.00
CA ARG A 220 -13.73 6.28 -21.40
C ARG A 220 -14.46 5.68 -20.19
N LEU A 221 -13.72 5.15 -19.22
CA LEU A 221 -14.28 4.63 -17.97
C LEU A 221 -14.90 5.74 -17.11
N ALA A 222 -14.28 6.91 -17.05
CA ALA A 222 -14.81 8.07 -16.32
C ALA A 222 -16.13 8.55 -16.94
N ARG A 223 -16.17 8.71 -18.27
CA ARG A 223 -17.39 9.08 -19.02
C ARG A 223 -18.51 8.07 -18.77
N PHE A 224 -18.23 6.77 -18.90
CA PHE A 224 -19.22 5.73 -18.65
C PHE A 224 -19.77 5.75 -17.20
N LYS A 225 -18.92 6.04 -16.21
CA LYS A 225 -19.37 6.17 -14.81
C LYS A 225 -20.28 7.38 -14.62
N ILE A 226 -19.94 8.53 -15.22
CA ILE A 226 -20.76 9.74 -15.17
C ILE A 226 -22.13 9.48 -15.81
N GLU A 227 -22.16 8.87 -16.99
CA GLU A 227 -23.40 8.48 -17.67
C GLU A 227 -24.24 7.50 -16.84
N SER A 228 -23.60 6.48 -16.24
CA SER A 228 -24.29 5.52 -15.38
C SER A 228 -24.86 6.17 -14.11
N ALA A 229 -24.14 7.11 -13.49
CA ALA A 229 -24.61 7.86 -12.34
C ALA A 229 -25.83 8.74 -12.70
N LYS A 230 -25.78 9.45 -13.83
CA LYS A 230 -26.91 10.23 -14.36
C LYS A 230 -28.16 9.36 -14.56
N ARG A 231 -28.00 8.17 -15.17
CA ARG A 231 -29.11 7.22 -15.37
C ARG A 231 -29.72 6.70 -14.06
N ARG A 232 -28.90 6.49 -13.01
CA ARG A 232 -29.40 6.06 -11.70
C ARG A 232 -30.17 7.16 -10.97
N GLY A 233 -29.76 8.41 -11.10
CA GLY A 233 -30.47 9.56 -10.53
C GLY A 233 -31.80 9.92 -11.21
N GLN A 234 -32.03 9.38 -12.43
CA GLN A 234 -33.24 9.63 -13.21
C GLN A 234 -34.32 8.53 -13.09
N LYS A 235 -34.08 7.48 -12.28
CA LYS A 235 -35.13 6.47 -12.05
C LYS A 235 -36.18 7.02 -11.08
N PRO A 236 -37.47 7.10 -11.45
CA PRO A 236 -38.54 7.38 -10.51
C PRO A 236 -38.63 6.25 -9.47
N ALA A 237 -39.02 6.62 -8.25
CA ALA A 237 -39.18 5.73 -7.09
C ALA A 237 -40.24 4.66 -7.34
#